data_AF-A0A5U9KW43-F1
#
_entry.id   AF-A0A5U9KW43-F1
#
_cell.length_a   1.000
_cell.length_b   1.000
_cell.length_c   1.000
_cell.angle_alpha   90.00
_cell.angle_beta   90.00
_cell.angle_gamma   90.00
#
_symmetry.space_group_name_H-M   'P 1'
#
loop_
_entity.id
_entity.type
_entity.pdbx_description
1 polymer ?
#
loop_
_entity_poly.entity_id
_entity_poly.type
_entity_poly.pdbx_seq_one_letter_code
_entity_poly.pdbx_strand_id
1 'polypeptide(L)'
;MFPDEPAGTVYHRHYKITAHAISRYAERIGGDIGDLISDLDSCWVFDVDRKGMNRKLCAAVVKRERKGGYALCNDRVMFLIQPGRHYAVLTTLAMNQGVER
;
A
#
# COMPACT_ATOMS: atom_id res chain seq x y z
N MET A 1 2.00 22.36 17.36
CA MET A 1 1.21 21.18 17.75
C MET A 1 0.94 20.43 16.46
N PHE A 2 1.73 19.40 16.17
CA PHE A 2 1.53 18.55 14.98
C PHE A 2 0.43 17.53 15.34
N PRO A 3 -0.52 17.23 14.44
CA PRO A 3 -1.59 16.31 14.76
C PRO A 3 -1.00 14.92 15.01
N ASP A 4 -1.62 14.23 15.96
CA ASP A 4 -1.30 12.92 16.50
C ASP A 4 -0.67 11.95 15.48
N GLU A 5 0.51 11.42 15.80
CA GLU A 5 1.02 10.21 15.13
C GLU A 5 -0.05 9.12 15.22
N PRO A 6 -0.37 8.40 14.13
CA PRO A 6 -1.37 7.35 14.19
C PRO A 6 -0.95 6.29 15.20
N ALA A 7 -1.84 6.06 16.16
CA ALA A 7 -1.71 5.06 17.22
C ALA A 7 -1.36 3.68 16.64
N GLY A 8 -0.13 3.24 16.94
CA GLY A 8 0.26 1.83 16.90
C GLY A 8 0.29 1.15 15.53
N THR A 9 0.86 -0.05 15.52
CA THR A 9 0.69 -1.00 14.43
C THR A 9 -0.67 -1.68 14.58
N VAL A 10 -1.42 -1.83 13.49
CA VAL A 10 -2.68 -2.58 13.46
C VAL A 10 -2.46 -3.97 12.85
N TYR A 11 -3.08 -4.99 13.42
CA TYR A 11 -3.04 -6.35 12.86
C TYR A 11 -4.39 -6.66 12.21
N HIS A 12 -4.34 -7.15 10.97
CA HIS A 12 -5.52 -7.58 10.24
C HIS A 12 -5.19 -8.87 9.48
N ARG A 13 -5.88 -9.97 9.81
CA ARG A 13 -5.56 -11.31 9.32
C ARG A 13 -4.07 -11.63 9.55
N HIS A 14 -3.34 -12.02 8.52
CA HIS A 14 -1.89 -12.25 8.55
C HIS A 14 -1.06 -10.98 8.30
N TYR A 15 -1.69 -9.82 8.11
CA TYR A 15 -1.01 -8.55 7.86
C TYR A 15 -0.71 -7.79 9.14
N LYS A 16 0.49 -7.21 9.17
CA LYS A 16 0.92 -6.23 10.15
C LYS A 16 0.95 -4.86 9.47
N ILE A 17 -0.08 -4.05 9.68
CA ILE A 17 -0.21 -2.71 9.12
C ILE A 17 0.61 -1.74 9.97
N THR A 18 1.72 -1.25 9.42
CA THR A 18 2.62 -0.34 10.14
C THR A 18 1.98 1.04 10.29
N ALA A 19 2.28 1.74 11.39
CA ALA A 19 1.85 3.14 11.57
C ALA A 19 2.26 4.03 10.38
N HIS A 20 3.43 3.75 9.77
CA HIS A 20 3.87 4.41 8.55
C HIS A 20 2.91 4.18 7.37
N ALA A 21 2.44 2.95 7.16
CA ALA A 21 1.47 2.68 6.10
C ALA A 21 0.12 3.38 6.34
N ILE A 22 -0.33 3.45 7.60
CA ILE A 22 -1.57 4.14 7.98
C ILE A 22 -1.46 5.64 7.69
N SER A 23 -0.39 6.29 8.16
CA SER A 23 -0.13 7.71 7.89
C SER A 23 -0.06 8.00 6.39
N ARG A 24 0.68 7.18 5.62
CA ARG A 24 0.77 7.37 4.16
C ARG A 24 -0.54 7.14 3.44
N TYR A 25 -1.40 6.26 3.94
CA TYR A 25 -2.72 6.04 3.36
C TYR A 25 -3.61 7.27 3.55
N ALA A 26 -3.68 7.81 4.77
CA ALA A 26 -4.42 9.03 5.06
C ALA A 26 -3.92 10.22 4.20
N GLU A 27 -2.61 10.40 4.10
CA GLU A 27 -2.00 11.50 3.32
C GLU A 27 -2.20 11.38 1.80
N ARG A 28 -2.11 10.17 1.23
CA ARG A 28 -2.06 9.96 -0.22
C ARG A 28 -3.39 9.58 -0.84
N ILE A 29 -4.23 8.86 -0.09
CA ILE A 29 -5.46 8.24 -0.59
C ILE A 29 -6.70 8.95 -0.02
N GLY A 30 -6.60 9.54 1.17
CA GLY A 30 -7.70 10.20 1.87
C GLY A 30 -8.69 9.18 2.42
N GLY A 31 -8.46 8.74 3.65
CA GLY A 31 -9.31 7.77 4.35
C GLY A 31 -8.71 7.37 5.71
N ASP A 32 -9.46 6.59 6.48
CA ASP A 32 -9.05 6.11 7.80
C ASP A 32 -8.54 4.65 7.75
N ILE A 33 -8.33 4.05 8.93
CA ILE A 33 -7.87 2.66 9.05
C ILE A 33 -8.91 1.65 8.57
N GLY A 34 -10.20 1.93 8.73
CA GLY A 34 -11.28 1.09 8.24
C GLY A 34 -11.30 1.06 6.71
N ASP A 35 -11.15 2.23 6.08
CA ASP A 35 -10.99 2.34 4.63
C ASP A 35 -9.78 1.55 4.13
N LEU A 36 -8.64 1.69 4.81
CA LEU A 36 -7.41 0.95 4.48
C LEU A 36 -7.63 -0.56 4.51
N ILE A 37 -8.29 -1.07 5.56
CA ILE A 37 -8.59 -2.50 5.71
C ILE A 37 -9.54 -2.96 4.60
N SER A 38 -10.57 -2.17 4.27
CA SER A 38 -11.50 -2.47 3.19
C SER A 38 -10.80 -2.54 1.82
N ASP A 39 -9.91 -1.58 1.55
CA ASP A 39 -9.08 -1.59 0.34
C ASP A 39 -8.13 -2.79 0.32
N LEU A 40 -7.52 -3.14 1.44
CA LEU A 40 -6.63 -4.30 1.55
C LEU A 40 -7.37 -5.62 1.31
N ASP A 41 -8.62 -5.73 1.77
CA ASP A 41 -9.47 -6.93 1.56
C ASP A 41 -9.95 -7.08 0.12
N SER A 42 -10.00 -5.99 -0.66
CA SER A 42 -10.39 -5.99 -2.07
C SER A 42 -9.20 -6.08 -3.05
N CYS A 43 -7.97 -6.21 -2.54
CA CYS A 43 -6.78 -6.23 -3.38
C CYS A 43 -6.50 -7.58 -4.05
N TRP A 44 -5.83 -7.51 -5.19
CA TRP A 44 -5.18 -8.63 -5.87
C TRP A 44 -3.66 -8.39 -5.97
N VAL A 45 -2.90 -9.43 -6.33
CA VAL A 45 -1.45 -9.32 -6.54
C VAL A 45 -1.19 -8.44 -7.75
N PHE A 46 -0.31 -7.45 -7.59
CA PHE A 46 0.10 -6.58 -8.69
C PHE A 46 1.00 -7.34 -9.67
N ASP A 47 0.65 -7.27 -10.95
CA ASP A 47 1.45 -7.81 -12.05
C ASP A 47 2.22 -6.67 -12.73
N VAL A 48 3.55 -6.73 -12.65
CA VAL A 48 4.45 -5.72 -13.24
C VAL A 48 4.44 -5.73 -14.77
N ASP A 49 4.05 -6.86 -15.38
CA ASP A 49 3.99 -7.02 -16.83
C ASP A 49 2.66 -6.49 -17.41
N ARG A 50 1.74 -6.05 -16.55
CA ARG A 50 0.47 -5.45 -16.97
C ARG A 50 0.72 -4.15 -17.74
N LYS A 51 0.30 -4.14 -19.01
CA LYS A 51 0.40 -2.96 -19.89
C LYS A 51 -0.39 -1.77 -19.34
N GLY A 52 0.14 -0.56 -19.54
CA GLY A 52 -0.52 0.70 -19.16
C GLY A 52 -0.23 1.18 -17.73
N MET A 53 0.62 0.48 -16.98
CA MET A 53 0.96 0.87 -15.61
C MET A 53 1.96 2.04 -15.53
N ASN A 54 1.79 2.87 -14.50
CA ASN A 54 2.71 3.98 -14.23
C ASN A 54 4.11 3.44 -13.90
N ARG A 55 5.12 3.87 -14.68
CA ARG A 55 6.52 3.44 -14.52
C ARG A 55 7.06 3.66 -13.10
N LYS A 56 6.61 4.70 -12.40
CA LYS A 56 7.02 4.96 -11.00
C LYS A 56 6.50 3.90 -10.04
N LEU A 57 5.24 3.47 -10.23
CA LEU A 57 4.66 2.38 -9.45
C LEU A 57 5.38 1.07 -9.72
N CYS A 58 5.60 0.72 -11.00
CA CYS A 58 6.36 -0.47 -11.39
C CYS A 58 7.76 -0.46 -10.76
N ALA A 59 8.49 0.66 -10.81
CA ALA A 59 9.81 0.77 -10.22
C ALA A 59 9.80 0.57 -8.68
N ALA A 60 8.77 1.08 -8.00
CA ALA A 60 8.59 0.88 -6.56
C ALA A 60 8.35 -0.60 -6.23
N VAL A 61 7.52 -1.28 -7.02
CA VAL A 61 7.26 -2.72 -6.88
C VAL A 61 8.52 -3.54 -7.16
N VAL A 62 9.22 -3.32 -8.29
CA VAL A 62 10.45 -4.05 -8.62
C VAL A 62 11.53 -3.89 -7.54
N LYS A 63 11.70 -2.68 -7.01
CA LYS A 63 12.64 -2.43 -5.89
C LYS A 63 12.26 -3.25 -4.65
N ARG A 64 10.97 -3.50 -4.46
CA ARG A 64 10.42 -4.28 -3.36
C ARG A 64 10.59 -5.78 -3.57
N GLU A 65 10.28 -6.27 -4.76
CA GLU A 65 10.45 -7.67 -5.16
C GLU A 65 11.90 -8.13 -5.03
N ARG A 66 12.86 -7.28 -5.42
CA ARG A 66 14.30 -7.54 -5.22
C ARG A 66 14.69 -7.74 -3.75
N LYS A 67 13.86 -7.32 -2.80
CA LYS A 67 14.04 -7.52 -1.36
C LYS A 67 13.18 -8.66 -0.81
N GLY A 68 12.67 -9.53 -1.68
CA GLY A 68 11.75 -10.61 -1.34
C GLY A 68 10.36 -10.14 -0.94
N GLY A 69 9.99 -8.89 -1.24
CA GLY A 69 8.65 -8.36 -1.04
C GLY A 69 7.74 -8.58 -2.25
N TYR A 70 6.52 -8.08 -2.17
CA TYR A 70 5.59 -8.03 -3.30
C TYR A 70 4.62 -6.86 -3.13
N ALA A 71 3.75 -6.64 -4.11
CA ALA A 71 2.72 -5.62 -4.03
C ALA A 71 1.32 -6.21 -4.20
N LEU A 72 0.38 -5.66 -3.44
CA LEU A 72 -1.05 -5.84 -3.63
C LEU A 72 -1.63 -4.54 -4.18
N CYS A 73 -2.64 -4.61 -5.01
CA CYS A 73 -3.33 -3.42 -5.49
C CYS A 73 -4.81 -3.69 -5.72
N ASN A 74 -5.59 -2.61 -5.66
CA ASN A 74 -6.89 -2.51 -6.29
C ASN A 74 -6.90 -1.31 -7.25
N ASP A 75 -8.06 -0.85 -7.69
CA ASP A 75 -8.14 0.28 -8.62
C ASP A 75 -7.76 1.64 -7.97
N ARG A 76 -7.70 1.70 -6.65
CA ARG A 76 -7.46 2.94 -5.87
C ARG A 76 -6.06 3.00 -5.29
N VAL A 77 -5.58 1.93 -4.70
CA VAL A 77 -4.36 1.89 -3.88
C VAL A 77 -3.51 0.66 -4.16
N MET A 78 -2.21 0.81 -3.95
CA MET A 78 -1.21 -0.25 -3.94
C MET A 78 -0.53 -0.34 -2.58
N PHE A 79 -0.42 -1.54 -2.04
CA PHE A 79 0.24 -1.87 -0.79
C PHE A 79 1.56 -2.58 -1.07
N LEU A 80 2.67 -2.09 -0.50
CA LEU A 80 3.96 -2.77 -0.56
C LEU A 80 4.15 -3.67 0.67
N ILE A 81 4.31 -4.97 0.43
CA ILE A 81 4.32 -6.00 1.47
C ILE A 81 5.75 -6.53 1.71
N GLN A 82 6.11 -6.79 2.98
CA GLN A 82 7.27 -7.61 3.38
C GLN A 82 6.78 -8.93 3.95
N PRO A 83 7.10 -10.08 3.32
CA PRO A 83 6.99 -11.38 3.96
C PRO A 83 7.90 -11.46 5.19
N GLY A 84 7.41 -12.10 6.25
CA GLY A 84 8.08 -12.31 7.52
C GLY A 84 7.18 -13.15 8.43
N ARG A 85 7.32 -13.05 9.76
CA ARG A 85 6.40 -13.71 10.72
C ARG A 85 4.94 -13.24 10.54
N HIS A 86 4.78 -11.98 10.19
CA HIS A 86 3.54 -11.40 9.68
C HIS A 86 3.88 -10.66 8.38
N TYR A 87 2.89 -10.55 7.47
CA TYR A 87 3.07 -9.82 6.22
C TYR A 87 2.98 -8.33 6.50
N ALA A 88 4.12 -7.64 6.58
CA ALA A 88 4.14 -6.24 6.97
C ALA A 88 3.71 -5.35 5.80
N VAL A 89 2.64 -4.56 5.99
CA VAL A 89 2.26 -3.49 5.07
C VAL A 89 3.16 -2.30 5.38
N LEU A 90 4.11 -2.03 4.49
CA LEU A 90 5.15 -1.03 4.75
C LEU A 90 4.70 0.37 4.33
N THR A 91 3.97 0.49 3.23
CA THR A 91 3.51 1.78 2.71
C THR A 91 2.38 1.55 1.70
N THR A 92 1.69 2.64 1.39
CA THR A 92 0.56 2.69 0.45
C THR A 92 0.85 3.72 -0.66
N LEU A 93 0.50 3.40 -1.90
CA LEU A 93 0.70 4.25 -3.07
C LEU A 93 -0.64 4.43 -3.79
N ALA A 94 -0.91 5.63 -4.29
CA ALA A 94 -2.11 5.87 -5.10
C ALA A 94 -1.92 5.26 -6.49
N MET A 95 -2.94 4.57 -6.99
CA MET A 95 -2.92 3.99 -8.34
C MET A 95 -3.14 5.05 -9.43
N ASN A 96 -3.86 6.14 -9.09
CA ASN A 96 -4.13 7.26 -10.00
C ASN A 96 -3.12 8.40 -9.81
N GLN A 97 -2.16 8.50 -10.72
CA GLN A 97 -1.50 9.77 -11.08
C GLN A 97 -1.31 9.86 -12.59
N GLY A 98 -2.43 9.97 -13.30
CA GLY A 98 -2.46 10.28 -14.72
C GLY A 98 -3.87 10.17 -15.26
N VAL A 99 -4.65 11.26 -15.15
CA VAL A 99 -5.26 12.02 -16.25
C VAL A 99 -6.07 13.15 -15.60
N GLU A 100 -5.47 14.33 -15.41
CA GLU A 100 -6.23 15.56 -15.67
C GLU A 100 -6.23 15.70 -17.21
N ARG A 101 -7.42 15.68 -17.81
CA ARG A 101 -7.64 16.04 -19.21
C ARG A 101 -7.74 17.55 -19.33
#